data_AF-A0A945Y4J6-F1
#
_entry.id   AF-A0A945Y4J6-F1
#
_cell.length_a   1.000
_cell.length_b   1.000
_cell.length_c   1.000
_cell.angle_alpha   90.00
_cell.angle_beta   90.00
_cell.angle_gamma   90.00
#
_symmetry.space_group_name_H-M   'P 1'
#
loop_
_entity.id
_entity.type
_entity.pdbx_description
1 polymer ?
#
loop_
_entity_poly.entity_id
_entity_poly.type
_entity_poly.pdbx_seq_one_letter_code
_entity_poly.pdbx_strand_id
1 'polypeptide(L)'
;MINVYFSGMKYFFLLLFLLLGLSVFSQSKTDLYIEKYAELAVSEMKEFGIPASITLSQGILESGNGESYLATQGKNHFGIKCHGWEGAEIYADDDAENECFRKYKRVKQS
;
A
#
# COMPACT_ATOMS: atom_id res chain seq x y z
N MET A 1 5.53 -20.83 53.74
CA MET A 1 4.41 -20.00 53.23
C MET A 1 4.84 -18.95 52.20
N ILE A 2 6.07 -18.39 52.22
CA ILE A 2 6.51 -17.34 51.27
C ILE A 2 6.72 -17.85 49.82
N ASN A 3 7.20 -19.08 49.62
CA ASN A 3 7.44 -19.64 48.27
C ASN A 3 6.17 -19.87 47.44
N VAL A 4 5.01 -20.03 48.08
CA VAL A 4 3.72 -20.18 47.38
C VAL A 4 3.27 -18.85 46.76
N TYR A 5 3.50 -17.73 47.46
CA TYR A 5 3.22 -16.39 46.96
C TYR A 5 4.11 -16.00 45.77
N PHE A 6 5.41 -16.31 45.83
CA PHE A 6 6.34 -16.05 44.72
C PHE A 6 6.02 -16.87 43.46
N SER A 7 5.50 -18.09 43.64
CA SER A 7 5.05 -18.95 42.54
C SER A 7 3.80 -18.37 41.85
N GLY A 8 2.77 -17.98 42.61
CA GLY A 8 1.55 -17.35 42.07
C GLY A 8 1.81 -16.05 41.32
N MET A 9 2.77 -15.25 41.79
CA MET A 9 3.14 -13.98 41.18
C MET A 9 3.83 -14.16 39.81
N LYS A 10 4.58 -15.25 39.60
CA LYS A 10 5.14 -15.59 38.27
C LYS A 10 4.05 -15.91 37.25
N TYR A 11 3.04 -16.69 37.64
CA TYR A 11 1.92 -17.01 36.74
C TYR A 11 1.05 -15.78 36.44
N PHE A 12 0.94 -14.84 37.38
CA PHE A 12 0.28 -13.56 37.16
C PHE A 12 0.98 -12.71 36.09
N PHE A 13 2.30 -12.56 36.16
CA PHE A 13 3.07 -11.85 35.13
C PHE A 13 3.05 -12.57 33.77
N LEU A 14 3.03 -13.90 33.77
CA LEU A 14 2.89 -14.71 32.54
C LEU A 14 1.52 -14.48 31.87
N LEU A 15 0.45 -14.46 32.67
CA LEU A 15 -0.92 -14.15 32.22
C LEU A 15 -1.05 -12.73 31.67
N LEU A 16 -0.45 -11.75 32.35
CA LEU A 16 -0.45 -10.36 31.90
C LEU A 16 0.27 -10.20 30.55
N PHE A 17 1.39 -10.88 30.36
CA PHE A 17 2.12 -10.88 29.09
C PHE A 17 1.33 -11.57 27.96
N LEU A 18 0.60 -12.64 28.27
CA LEU A 18 -0.27 -13.34 27.33
C LEU A 18 -1.46 -12.46 26.88
N LEU A 19 -2.05 -11.70 27.81
CA LEU A 19 -3.19 -10.81 27.52
C LEU A 19 -2.78 -9.59 26.69
N LEU A 20 -1.56 -9.07 26.86
CA LEU A 20 -1.02 -7.98 26.04
C LEU A 20 -0.79 -8.39 24.58
N GLY A 21 -0.53 -9.68 24.31
CA GLY A 21 -0.34 -10.20 22.95
C GLY A 21 -1.60 -10.26 22.08
N LEU A 22 -2.80 -10.04 22.65
CA LEU A 22 -4.08 -10.14 21.92
C LEU A 22 -4.52 -8.84 21.24
N SER A 23 -3.75 -7.75 21.36
CA SER A 23 -4.13 -6.43 20.82
C SER A 23 -3.48 -6.15 19.45
N VAL A 24 -3.73 -6.99 18.45
CA VAL A 24 -3.29 -6.71 17.07
C VAL A 24 -4.47 -6.15 16.28
N PHE A 25 -4.41 -4.87 15.91
CA PHE A 25 -5.39 -4.24 15.02
C PHE A 25 -5.01 -4.51 13.57
N SER A 26 -5.94 -5.07 12.78
CA SER A 26 -5.76 -5.21 11.34
C SER A 26 -5.92 -3.84 10.67
N GLN A 27 -4.99 -3.48 9.78
CA GLN A 27 -5.08 -2.25 8.98
C GLN A 27 -5.61 -2.58 7.59
N SER A 28 -6.54 -1.78 7.09
CA SER A 28 -7.00 -1.90 5.71
C SER A 28 -5.88 -1.53 4.75
N LYS A 29 -5.68 -2.34 3.70
CA LYS A 29 -4.74 -2.02 2.62
C LYS A 29 -5.11 -0.71 1.93
N THR A 30 -6.41 -0.41 1.85
CA THR A 30 -6.91 0.85 1.31
C THR A 30 -6.51 2.03 2.20
N ASP A 31 -6.65 1.90 3.53
CA ASP A 31 -6.28 2.98 4.45
C ASP A 31 -4.77 3.26 4.38
N LEU A 32 -3.95 2.21 4.32
CA LEU A 32 -2.49 2.32 4.14
C LEU A 32 -2.12 3.01 2.81
N TYR A 33 -2.85 2.70 1.73
CA TYR A 33 -2.64 3.35 0.43
C TYR A 33 -3.00 4.84 0.49
N ILE A 34 -4.15 5.16 1.10
CA ILE A 34 -4.60 6.55 1.29
C ILE A 34 -3.58 7.30 2.12
N GLU A 35 -3.18 6.78 3.27
CA GLU A 35 -2.17 7.41 4.14
C GLU A 35 -0.87 7.69 3.38
N LYS A 36 -0.41 6.73 2.56
CA LYS A 36 0.83 6.85 1.80
C LYS A 36 0.78 7.88 0.68
N TYR A 37 -0.36 8.04 0.00
CA TYR A 37 -0.45 8.84 -1.23
C TYR A 37 -1.36 10.08 -1.13
N ALA A 38 -2.05 10.30 -0.01
CA ALA A 38 -2.97 11.43 0.15
C ALA A 38 -2.28 12.78 -0.03
N GLU A 39 -1.11 12.98 0.56
CA GLU A 39 -0.36 14.24 0.40
C GLU A 39 0.04 14.48 -1.05
N LEU A 40 0.48 13.43 -1.75
CA LEU A 40 0.81 13.49 -3.17
C LEU A 40 -0.43 13.84 -4.00
N ALA A 41 -1.55 13.14 -3.80
CA ALA A 41 -2.80 13.41 -4.52
C ALA A 41 -3.31 14.84 -4.27
N VAL A 42 -3.17 15.37 -3.05
CA VAL A 42 -3.51 16.78 -2.73
C VAL A 42 -2.57 17.76 -3.43
N SER A 43 -1.28 17.44 -3.53
CA SER A 43 -0.32 18.24 -4.29
C SER A 43 -0.70 18.30 -5.78
N GLU A 44 -0.96 17.15 -6.40
CA GLU A 44 -1.36 17.05 -7.80
C GLU A 44 -2.71 17.75 -8.04
N MET A 45 -3.65 17.65 -7.11
CA MET A 45 -4.92 18.39 -7.17
C MET A 45 -4.69 19.91 -7.22
N LYS A 46 -3.76 20.44 -6.43
CA LYS A 46 -3.45 21.88 -6.43
C LYS A 46 -2.74 22.30 -7.72
N GLU A 47 -1.92 21.42 -8.29
CA GLU A 47 -1.14 21.71 -9.50
C GLU A 47 -1.98 21.61 -10.78
N PHE A 48 -2.82 20.58 -10.89
CA PHE A 48 -3.53 20.22 -12.13
C PHE A 48 -5.05 20.33 -12.05
N GLY A 49 -5.62 20.55 -10.86
CA GLY A 49 -7.06 20.79 -10.67
C GLY A 49 -7.94 19.54 -10.65
N ILE A 50 -7.37 18.34 -10.68
CA ILE A 50 -8.13 17.08 -10.53
C ILE A 50 -8.32 16.80 -9.03
N PRO A 51 -9.56 16.62 -8.53
CA PRO A 51 -9.79 16.33 -7.13
C PRO A 51 -8.97 15.14 -6.63
N ALA A 52 -8.27 15.31 -5.50
CA ALA A 52 -7.42 14.27 -4.92
C ALA A 52 -8.16 12.96 -4.67
N SER A 53 -9.46 13.03 -4.37
CA SER A 53 -10.33 11.85 -4.23
C SER A 53 -10.41 11.02 -5.50
N ILE A 54 -10.50 11.63 -6.69
CA ILE A 54 -10.54 10.92 -7.97
C ILE A 54 -9.22 10.20 -8.20
N THR A 55 -8.10 10.89 -8.04
CA THR A 55 -6.75 10.30 -8.18
C THR A 55 -6.54 9.14 -7.20
N LEU A 56 -6.92 9.30 -5.93
CA LEU A 56 -6.81 8.23 -4.93
C LEU A 56 -7.72 7.05 -5.27
N SER A 57 -8.99 7.29 -5.62
CA SER A 57 -9.92 6.22 -5.97
C SER A 57 -9.45 5.41 -7.18
N GLN A 58 -9.00 6.07 -8.24
CA GLN A 58 -8.44 5.37 -9.41
C GLN A 58 -7.15 4.63 -9.03
N GLY A 59 -6.25 5.30 -8.32
CA GLY A 59 -5.01 4.68 -7.86
C GLY A 59 -5.28 3.42 -7.04
N ILE A 60 -6.24 3.45 -6.11
CA ILE A 60 -6.63 2.28 -5.30
C ILE A 60 -7.13 1.13 -6.19
N LEU A 61 -8.05 1.44 -7.12
CA LEU A 61 -8.69 0.44 -7.97
C LEU A 61 -7.68 -0.22 -8.92
N GLU A 62 -7.00 0.60 -9.74
CA GLU A 62 -6.13 0.13 -10.83
C GLU A 62 -4.86 -0.55 -10.32
N SER A 63 -4.37 -0.14 -9.13
CA SER A 63 -3.16 -0.74 -8.54
C SER A 63 -3.43 -1.85 -7.53
N GLY A 64 -4.70 -2.16 -7.24
CA GLY A 64 -5.06 -3.09 -6.17
C GLY A 64 -4.48 -2.67 -4.83
N ASN A 65 -4.76 -1.44 -4.38
CA ASN A 65 -4.14 -0.82 -3.20
C ASN A 65 -2.61 -0.75 -3.26
N GLY A 66 -2.03 -0.60 -4.45
CA GLY A 66 -0.59 -0.47 -4.67
C GLY A 66 0.18 -1.79 -4.61
N GLU A 67 -0.52 -2.92 -4.60
CA GLU A 67 0.07 -4.26 -4.48
C GLU A 67 0.22 -4.97 -5.84
N SER A 68 -0.33 -4.41 -6.94
CA SER A 68 -0.20 -5.00 -8.27
C SER A 68 1.26 -5.07 -8.75
N TYR A 69 1.53 -5.98 -9.69
CA TYR A 69 2.86 -6.11 -10.31
C TYR A 69 3.31 -4.79 -10.97
N LEU A 70 2.42 -4.13 -11.71
CA LEU A 70 2.69 -2.83 -12.35
C LEU A 70 2.98 -1.73 -11.31
N ALA A 71 2.27 -1.71 -10.19
CA ALA A 71 2.49 -0.72 -9.14
C ALA A 71 3.79 -0.97 -8.36
N THR A 72 4.07 -2.21 -7.99
CA THR A 72 5.25 -2.55 -7.16
C THR A 72 6.55 -2.54 -7.96
N GLN A 73 6.55 -3.09 -9.17
CA GLN A 73 7.76 -3.23 -10.00
C GLN A 73 7.90 -2.12 -11.05
N GLY A 74 6.76 -1.63 -11.55
CA GLY A 74 6.69 -0.57 -12.56
C GLY A 74 6.51 0.83 -11.97
N LYS A 75 6.08 0.94 -10.70
CA LYS A 75 5.60 2.19 -10.10
C LYS A 75 4.48 2.84 -10.93
N ASN A 76 3.77 2.03 -11.71
CA ASN A 76 2.68 2.42 -12.58
C ASN A 76 1.36 2.03 -11.91
N HIS A 77 0.74 3.01 -11.26
CA HIS A 77 -0.45 2.83 -10.43
C HIS A 77 -1.76 2.89 -11.23
N PHE A 78 -1.71 3.39 -12.46
CA PHE A 78 -2.89 3.65 -13.30
C PHE A 78 -2.93 2.81 -14.58
N GLY A 79 -2.09 1.77 -14.69
CA GLY A 79 -2.10 0.87 -15.85
C GLY A 79 -1.74 1.55 -17.18
N ILE A 80 -0.93 2.61 -17.16
CA ILE A 80 -0.66 3.38 -18.39
C ILE A 80 0.19 2.57 -19.37
N LYS A 81 -0.37 2.26 -20.55
CA LYS A 81 0.30 1.56 -21.66
C LYS A 81 1.37 2.44 -22.35
N CYS A 82 2.32 1.81 -23.05
CA CYS A 82 3.46 2.50 -23.63
C CYS A 82 3.09 3.57 -24.68
N HIS A 83 2.36 3.22 -25.75
CA HIS A 83 1.92 4.15 -26.82
C HIS A 83 3.02 5.15 -27.29
N GLY A 84 4.19 4.65 -27.71
CA GLY A 84 5.31 5.50 -28.14
C GLY A 84 6.15 6.07 -26.99
N TRP A 85 6.03 5.48 -25.79
CA TRP A 85 6.87 5.80 -24.64
C TRP A 85 8.34 5.50 -24.90
N GLU A 86 9.21 6.47 -24.63
CA GLU A 86 10.67 6.35 -24.81
C GLU A 86 11.41 6.03 -23.50
N GLY A 87 10.68 5.93 -22.38
CA GLY A 87 11.26 5.65 -21.07
C GLY A 87 11.39 4.16 -20.78
N ALA A 88 11.58 3.82 -19.50
CA ALA A 88 11.63 2.42 -19.10
C ALA A 88 10.25 1.75 -19.27
N GLU A 89 10.26 0.47 -19.61
CA GLU A 89 9.05 -0.32 -19.84
C GLU A 89 8.96 -1.48 -18.84
N ILE A 90 7.76 -2.02 -18.69
CA ILE A 90 7.48 -3.28 -17.99
C ILE A 90 6.38 -4.01 -18.75
N TYR A 91 6.47 -5.34 -18.81
CA TYR A 91 5.55 -6.17 -19.58
C TYR A 91 4.69 -6.99 -18.63
N ALA A 92 3.39 -7.08 -18.94
CA ALA A 92 2.42 -7.86 -18.19
C ALA A 92 1.26 -8.27 -19.09
N ASP A 93 0.55 -9.33 -18.72
CA ASP A 93 -0.68 -9.74 -19.40
C ASP A 93 -1.86 -8.94 -18.83
N ASP A 94 -2.70 -8.37 -19.70
CA ASP A 94 -3.89 -7.59 -19.32
C ASP A 94 -5.08 -7.92 -20.25
N ASP A 95 -5.21 -7.25 -21.41
CA ASP A 95 -6.17 -7.60 -22.46
C ASP A 95 -5.60 -8.67 -23.41
N ALA A 96 -4.29 -8.65 -23.61
CA ALA A 96 -3.52 -9.59 -24.42
C ALA A 96 -2.23 -10.03 -23.70
N GLU A 97 -1.59 -11.07 -24.21
CA GLU A 97 -0.31 -11.52 -23.69
C GLU A 97 0.80 -10.50 -23.95
N ASN A 98 1.66 -10.30 -22.95
CA ASN A 98 2.90 -9.52 -23.01
C ASN A 98 2.70 -8.07 -23.50
N GLU A 99 1.72 -7.38 -22.94
CA GLU A 99 1.48 -5.96 -23.23
C GLU A 99 2.51 -5.04 -22.57
N CYS A 100 2.82 -3.94 -23.25
CA CYS A 100 3.80 -2.96 -22.79
C CYS A 100 3.15 -1.88 -21.93
N PHE A 101 3.65 -1.74 -20.70
CA PHE A 101 3.29 -0.68 -19.77
C PHE A 101 4.47 0.22 -19.46
N ARG A 102 4.17 1.49 -19.18
CA ARG A 102 5.19 2.45 -18.74
C ARG A 102 5.75 2.03 -17.39
N LYS A 103 7.06 2.21 -17.21
CA LYS A 103 7.75 2.06 -15.93
C LYS A 103 8.39 3.37 -15.52
N TYR A 104 8.14 3.74 -14.26
CA TYR A 104 8.54 5.02 -13.71
C TYR A 104 9.65 4.88 -12.68
N LYS A 105 10.37 5.98 -12.40
CA LYS A 105 11.37 6.02 -11.33
C LYS A 105 10.71 6.26 -9.96
N ARG A 106 9.58 6.99 -9.93
CA ARG A 106 8.82 7.33 -8.71
C ARG A 106 7.32 7.30 -9.01
N VAL A 107 6.51 6.99 -8.00
CA VAL A 107 5.04 6.93 -8.13
C VAL A 107 4.43 8.27 -8.54
N LYS A 108 5.01 9.42 -8.15
CA LYS A 108 4.58 10.76 -8.63
C LYS A 108 4.59 10.92 -10.16
N GLN A 109 5.31 10.07 -10.89
CA GLN A 109 5.34 10.12 -12.36
C GLN A 109 4.28 9.22 -13.01
N SER A 110 3.60 8.39 -12.20
CA SER A 110 2.51 7.55 -12.66
C SER A 110 1.29 8.39 -12.95
#